data_AF-A0A3S0A4Q3-F1
#
_entry.id   AF-A0A3S0A4Q3-F1
#
_cell.length_a   1.000
_cell.length_b   1.000
_cell.length_c   1.000
_cell.angle_alpha   90.00
_cell.angle_beta   90.00
_cell.angle_gamma   90.00
#
_symmetry.space_group_name_H-M   'P 1'
#
loop_
_entity.id
_entity.type
_entity.pdbx_description
1 polymer ?
#
loop_
_entity_poly.entity_id
_entity_poly.type
_entity_poly.pdbx_seq_one_letter_code
_entity_poly.pdbx_strand_id
1 'polypeptide(L)' 'MRSEPTLDELLDEPIVRMLMASDRVEARHVRRLMDEAQHRDRAAWRNPPRSPEPCRINAG' A
#
# COMPACT_ATOMS: atom_id res chain seq x y z
N MET A 1 24.48 4.39 -12.05
CA MET A 1 23.10 4.68 -11.60
C MET A 1 22.95 4.08 -10.21
N ARG A 2 22.50 4.83 -9.21
CA ARG A 2 22.17 4.24 -7.90
C ARG A 2 20.76 3.67 -8.00
N SER A 3 20.58 2.41 -7.58
CA SER A 3 19.26 1.82 -7.43
C SER A 3 18.50 2.54 -6.32
N GLU A 4 17.17 2.62 -6.43
CA GLU A 4 16.35 3.08 -5.32
C GLU A 4 16.48 2.12 -4.13
N PRO A 5 16.58 2.63 -2.89
CA PRO A 5 16.68 1.80 -1.71
C PRO A 5 15.37 1.03 -1.51
N THR A 6 15.50 -0.19 -1.01
CA THR A 6 14.36 -0.99 -0.57
C THR A 6 13.74 -0.38 0.68
N LEU A 7 12.50 -0.77 0.98
CA LEU A 7 11.83 -0.36 2.22
C LEU A 7 12.65 -0.77 3.46
N ASP A 8 13.23 -1.96 3.47
CA ASP A 8 14.02 -2.43 4.61
C ASP A 8 15.30 -1.60 4.80
N GLU A 9 16.00 -1.28 3.71
CA GLU A 9 17.17 -0.40 3.77
C GLU A 9 16.80 0.98 4.32
N LEU A 10 15.67 1.53 3.90
CA LEU A 10 15.18 2.82 4.40
C LEU A 10 14.79 2.76 5.88
N LEU A 11 14.13 1.69 6.33
CA LEU A 11 13.74 1.52 7.74
C LEU A 11 14.94 1.32 8.67
N ASP A 12 16.07 0.86 8.12
CA ASP A 12 17.32 0.71 8.86
C ASP A 12 18.16 2.01 8.89
N GLU A 13 17.81 3.03 8.11
CA GLU A 13 18.52 4.31 8.11
C GLU A 13 18.43 5.01 9.48
N PRO A 14 19.56 5.53 10.02
CA PRO A 14 19.59 6.11 11.37
C PRO A 14 18.57 7.24 11.60
N ILE A 15 18.39 8.12 10.61
CA ILE A 15 17.45 9.24 10.71
C ILE A 15 16.01 8.72 10.75
N VAL A 16 15.69 7.75 9.90
CA VAL A 16 14.35 7.12 9.86
C VAL A 16 14.05 6.42 11.18
N ARG A 17 15.00 5.65 11.71
CA ARG A 17 14.86 5.00 13.03
C ARG A 17 14.61 6.00 14.16
N MET A 18 15.30 7.14 14.17
CA MET A 18 15.07 8.19 15.17
C MET A 18 13.66 8.80 15.06
N LEU A 19 13.21 9.10 13.84
CA LEU A 19 11.86 9.65 13.62
C LEU A 19 10.79 8.65 14.06
N MET A 20 10.92 7.39 13.64
CA MET A 20 10.02 6.32 14.04
C MET A 20 9.96 6.14 15.56
N ALA A 21 11.11 6.16 16.24
CA ALA A 21 11.16 6.08 17.69
C ALA A 21 10.46 7.27 18.37
N SER A 22 10.61 8.48 17.82
CA SER A 22 9.96 9.70 18.32
C SER A 22 8.43 9.59 18.23
N ASP A 23 7.93 9.01 17.14
CA ASP A 23 6.50 8.82 16.88
C ASP A 23 5.95 7.49 17.42
N ARG A 24 6.77 6.70 18.14
CA ARG A 24 6.43 5.36 18.66
C ARG A 24 5.97 4.38 17.57
N VAL A 25 6.53 4.51 16.37
CA VAL A 25 6.29 3.62 15.23
C VAL A 25 7.34 2.52 15.21
N GLU A 26 6.90 1.28 15.03
CA GLU A 26 7.79 0.11 14.94
C GLU A 26 7.90 -0.37 13.48
N ALA A 27 9.11 -0.75 13.05
CA ALA A 27 9.36 -1.24 11.69
C ALA A 27 8.49 -2.44 11.30
N ARG A 28 8.20 -3.33 12.25
CA ARG A 28 7.28 -4.47 12.01
C ARG A 28 5.89 -4.03 11.58
N HIS A 29 5.40 -2.90 12.11
CA HIS A 29 4.08 -2.38 11.77
C HIS A 29 4.10 -1.80 10.36
N VAL A 30 5.14 -1.04 10.00
CA VAL A 30 5.30 -0.48 8.66
C VAL A 30 5.35 -1.59 7.60
N ARG A 31 6.17 -2.64 7.83
CA ARG A 31 6.24 -3.81 6.93
C ARG A 31 4.87 -4.45 6.72
N ARG A 32 4.17 -4.72 7.82
CA ARG A 32 2.83 -5.31 7.78
C ARG A 32 1.85 -4.46 6.97
N LEU A 33 1.84 -3.14 7.15
CA LEU A 33 0.96 -2.24 6.41
C LEU A 33 1.26 -2.25 4.91
N MET A 34 2.55 -2.29 4.54
CA MET A 34 2.97 -2.36 3.14
C MET A 34 2.58 -3.70 2.51
N ASP A 35 2.73 -4.80 3.23
CA ASP A 35 2.28 -6.12 2.78
C ASP A 35 0.77 -6.17 2.59
N GLU A 36 -0.01 -5.63 3.54
CA GLU A 36 -1.47 -5.54 3.46
C GLU A 36 -1.92 -4.69 2.26
N ALA A 37 -1.26 -3.55 2.03
CA ALA A 37 -1.54 -2.69 0.88
C ALA A 37 -1.27 -3.40 -0.46
N GLN A 38 -0.13 -4.08 -0.58
CA GLN A 38 0.20 -4.85 -1.78
C GLN A 38 -0.78 -6.01 -2.02
N HIS A 39 -1.23 -6.68 -0.95
CA HIS A 39 -2.25 -7.73 -1.06
C HIS A 39 -3.59 -7.18 -1.53
N ARG A 40 -3.99 -6.01 -1.01
CA ARG A 40 -5.23 -5.35 -1.41
C ARG A 40 -5.20 -4.94 -2.88
N ASP A 41 -4.10 -4.35 -3.33
CA ASP A 41 -3.94 -3.99 -4.75
C ASP A 41 -4.05 -5.22 -5.63
N ARG A 42 -3.34 -6.31 -5.30
CA ARG A 42 -3.44 -7.58 -6.04
C ARG A 42 -4.84 -8.16 -6.06
N ALA A 43 -5.60 -8.03 -4.97
CA ALA A 43 -6.99 -8.47 -4.90
C ALA A 43 -7.92 -7.62 -5.79
N ALA A 44 -7.70 -6.30 -5.84
CA ALA A 44 -8.44 -5.39 -6.72
C ALA A 44 -8.22 -5.72 -8.20
N TRP A 45 -7.02 -6.13 -8.60
CA TRP A 45 -6.74 -6.57 -9.97
C TRP A 45 -7.34 -7.94 -10.33
N ARG A 46 -7.61 -8.82 -9.35
CA ARG A 46 -8.28 -10.11 -9.61
C ARG A 46 -9.78 -9.97 -9.84
N ASN A 47 -10.41 -9.01 -9.21
CA ASN A 47 -11.83 -8.72 -9.36
C ASN A 47 -12.01 -7.27 -9.79
N PRO A 48 -11.81 -6.96 -11.08
CA PRO A 48 -12.13 -5.63 -11.57
C PRO A 48 -13.59 -5.31 -11.21
N PRO A 49 -13.90 -4.08 -10.80
CA PRO A 49 -15.28 -3.70 -10.51
C PRO A 49 -16.11 -4.06 -11.75
N ARG A 50 -17.16 -4.87 -11.56
CA ARG A 50 -18.10 -5.18 -12.64
C ARG A 50 -18.55 -3.85 -13.20
N SER A 51 -18.31 -3.65 -14.50
CA SER A 51 -18.78 -2.46 -15.22
C SER A 51 -20.22 -2.19 -14.81
N PRO A 52 -20.57 -0.93 -14.44
CA PRO A 52 -21.92 -0.62 -14.03
C PRO A 52 -22.86 -1.09 -15.14
N GLU A 53 -23.88 -1.88 -14.76
CA GLU A 53 -24.85 -2.35 -15.73
C GLU A 53 -25.44 -1.12 -16.46
N PRO A 54 -25.61 -1.18 -17.79
CA PRO A 54 -26.17 -0.07 -18.51
C PRO A 54 -27.54 0.25 -17.92
N CYS A 55 -27.72 1.47 -17.42
CA CYS A 55 -28.98 1.98 -16.93
C CYS A 55 -30.06 1.73 -17.99
N ARG A 56 -30.99 0.80 -17.73
CA ARG A 56 -32.19 0.63 -18.55
C ARG A 56 -33.11 1.81 -18.27
N ILE A 57 -33.05 2.83 -19.11
CA ILE A 57 -34.03 3.93 -19.09
C ILE A 57 -35.32 3.34 -19.65
N ASN A 58 -36.32 3.10 -18.79
CA ASN A 58 -37.65 2.71 -19.24
C ASN A 58 -38.31 3.94 -19.86
N ALA A 59 -38.47 3.95 -21.19
CA ALA A 59 -39.32 4.89 -21.88
C ALA A 59 -40.78 4.46 -21.67
N GLY A 60 -41.52 5.24 -20.89
CA GLY A 60 -42.96 5.14 -20.68
C GLY A 60 -43.58 6.51 -20.80
#